data_AF-A0A1T0ACE9-F1
#
_entry.id   AF-A0A1T0ACE9-F1
#
_cell.length_a   1.000
_cell.length_b   1.000
_cell.length_c   1.000
_cell.angle_alpha   90.00
_cell.angle_beta   90.00
_cell.angle_gamma   90.00
#
_symmetry.space_group_name_H-M   'P 1'
#
loop_
_entity.id
_entity.type
_entity.pdbx_description
1 polymer ?
#
loop_
_entity_poly.entity_id
_entity_poly.type
_entity_poly.pdbx_seq_one_letter_code
_entity_poly.pdbx_strand_id
1 'polypeptide(L)'
;MKIATKTLSDFFRLIDRGGSAIDNSSGTVTLQATTNEARAYLRCVIQARAHELITARVLARRISGENGTSAGLAIDYPSLGANVNFVEIDSEHWEWYECSYCVPPIATSNHIVNVSAGLWTNKIGSVEIAEIDITVKNSKLPAARIHAAGLIAINNSNISLSNNYQQIGIKNLEYNANAKELKVFTEPLTTSNRAFPIFNVNLTMDSNPNIIPKVGKYSAQDGSVIVKFVDVNSGQWVDIASLPMSWLFFSAIE
;
A
#
# COMPACT_ATOMS: atom_id res chain seq x y z
N MET A 1 -12.28 -9.19 -14.71
CA MET A 1 -13.44 -8.52 -15.33
C MET A 1 -13.25 -7.01 -15.14
N LYS A 2 -13.18 -6.23 -16.22
CA LYS A 2 -13.07 -4.76 -16.20
C LYS A 2 -14.44 -4.20 -15.77
N ILE A 3 -14.51 -3.46 -14.65
CA ILE A 3 -15.79 -2.93 -14.14
C ILE A 3 -16.11 -1.59 -14.80
N ALA A 4 -15.10 -0.73 -14.94
CA ALA A 4 -15.27 0.60 -15.52
C ALA A 4 -13.99 1.04 -16.21
N THR A 5 -14.16 1.79 -17.30
CA THR A 5 -13.10 2.59 -17.93
C THR A 5 -13.53 4.03 -17.80
N LYS A 6 -12.63 4.90 -17.34
CA LYS A 6 -12.82 6.35 -17.42
C LYS A 6 -11.79 6.92 -18.35
N THR A 7 -12.20 7.84 -19.20
CA THR A 7 -11.34 8.50 -20.20
C THR A 7 -11.20 9.97 -19.87
N LEU A 8 -10.44 10.72 -20.68
CA LEU A 8 -10.23 12.16 -20.50
C LEU A 8 -11.51 12.97 -20.26
N SER A 9 -12.63 12.60 -20.89
CA SER A 9 -13.93 13.27 -20.71
C SER A 9 -14.54 13.11 -19.31
N ASP A 10 -14.12 12.11 -18.54
CA ASP A 10 -14.55 11.91 -17.15
C ASP A 10 -13.82 12.81 -16.15
N PHE A 11 -12.74 13.48 -16.58
CA PHE A 11 -11.94 14.32 -15.71
C PHE A 11 -12.45 15.76 -15.72
N PHE A 12 -12.45 16.37 -14.54
CA PHE A 12 -12.66 17.81 -14.41
C PHE A 12 -11.31 18.51 -14.20
N ARG A 13 -11.23 19.74 -14.67
CA ARG A 13 -10.05 20.58 -14.51
C ARG A 13 -10.09 21.24 -13.14
N LEU A 14 -8.98 21.18 -12.43
CA LEU A 14 -8.73 21.96 -11.24
C LEU A 14 -7.60 22.94 -11.53
N ILE A 15 -7.95 24.22 -11.44
CA ILE A 15 -7.07 25.35 -11.73
C ILE A 15 -7.10 26.26 -10.51
N ASP A 16 -5.93 26.55 -9.95
CA ASP A 16 -5.81 27.39 -8.76
C ASP A 16 -4.55 28.28 -8.83
N ARG A 17 -4.58 29.42 -8.13
CA ARG A 17 -3.44 30.33 -7.87
C ARG A 17 -2.58 30.69 -9.09
N GLY A 18 -3.21 30.88 -10.25
CA GLY A 18 -2.53 31.25 -11.50
C GLY A 18 -2.10 30.05 -12.37
N GLY A 19 -2.69 28.87 -12.14
CA GLY A 19 -2.66 27.79 -13.12
C GLY A 19 -3.50 28.13 -14.37
N SER A 20 -3.27 27.40 -15.46
CA SER A 20 -4.11 27.46 -16.66
C SER A 20 -4.26 26.08 -17.30
N ALA A 21 -5.35 25.90 -18.05
CA ALA A 21 -5.57 24.74 -18.89
C ALA A 21 -6.00 25.22 -20.28
N ILE A 22 -5.34 24.72 -21.32
CA ILE A 22 -5.57 25.09 -22.72
C ILE A 22 -5.92 23.83 -23.48
N ASP A 23 -7.11 23.80 -24.07
CA ASP A 23 -7.51 22.74 -24.99
C ASP A 23 -6.95 23.04 -26.38
N ASN A 24 -6.11 22.16 -26.88
CA ASN A 24 -5.53 22.30 -28.20
C ASN A 24 -6.44 21.66 -29.26
N SER A 25 -6.39 22.17 -30.49
CA SER A 25 -7.15 21.63 -31.62
C SER A 25 -6.78 20.18 -31.98
N SER A 26 -5.66 19.68 -31.48
CA SER A 26 -5.19 18.29 -31.57
C SER A 26 -5.90 17.32 -30.61
N GLY A 27 -6.79 17.82 -29.75
CA GLY A 27 -7.44 17.00 -28.72
C GLY A 27 -6.56 16.77 -27.47
N THR A 28 -5.43 17.47 -27.36
CA THR A 28 -4.57 17.47 -26.18
C THR A 28 -4.96 18.60 -25.23
N VAL A 29 -4.62 18.46 -23.95
CA VAL A 29 -4.78 19.51 -22.94
C VAL A 29 -3.40 19.92 -22.43
N THR A 30 -3.04 21.18 -22.57
CA THR A 30 -1.87 21.76 -21.94
C THR A 30 -2.24 22.35 -20.59
N LEU A 31 -1.55 21.90 -19.54
CA LEU A 31 -1.69 22.40 -18.18
C LEU A 31 -0.45 23.21 -17.84
N GLN A 32 -0.62 24.40 -17.27
CA GLN A 32 0.50 25.28 -16.95
C GLN A 32 0.39 25.82 -15.54
N ALA A 33 1.54 25.92 -14.88
CA ALA A 33 1.73 26.63 -13.63
C ALA A 33 2.61 27.85 -13.91
N THR A 34 2.07 29.07 -13.79
CA THR A 34 2.79 30.32 -14.09
C THR A 34 3.46 30.95 -12.87
N THR A 35 3.16 30.44 -11.66
CA THR A 35 3.74 30.87 -10.40
C THR A 35 4.13 29.65 -9.56
N ASN A 36 4.98 29.85 -8.55
CA ASN A 36 5.38 28.80 -7.61
C ASN A 36 4.27 28.36 -6.64
N GLU A 37 3.01 28.76 -6.84
CA GLU A 37 1.87 28.20 -6.11
C GLU A 37 0.74 27.74 -7.04
N ALA A 38 0.92 27.96 -8.34
CA ALA A 38 -0.09 27.65 -9.34
C ALA A 38 -0.29 26.14 -9.44
N ARG A 39 -1.56 25.73 -9.56
CA ARG A 39 -1.93 24.34 -9.77
C ARG A 39 -2.82 24.25 -10.99
N ALA A 40 -2.52 23.29 -11.86
CA ALA A 40 -3.33 22.98 -13.03
C ALA A 40 -3.26 21.47 -13.27
N TYR A 41 -4.34 20.77 -12.94
CA TYR A 41 -4.41 19.32 -13.12
C TYR A 41 -5.82 18.83 -13.45
N LEU A 42 -5.87 17.70 -14.14
CA LEU A 42 -7.07 16.92 -14.37
C LEU A 42 -7.29 16.05 -13.15
N ARG A 43 -8.54 15.95 -12.68
CA ARG A 43 -8.92 15.06 -11.59
C ARG A 43 -10.12 14.21 -11.94
N CYS A 44 -10.06 12.96 -11.52
CA CYS A 44 -11.18 12.04 -11.50
C CYS A 44 -11.35 11.49 -10.08
N VAL A 45 -12.60 11.44 -9.60
CA VAL A 45 -12.96 10.83 -8.32
C VAL A 45 -13.63 9.49 -8.58
N ILE A 46 -13.14 8.46 -7.90
CA ILE A 46 -13.68 7.10 -7.95
C ILE A 46 -14.09 6.72 -6.53
N GLN A 47 -15.30 6.21 -6.37
CA GLN A 47 -15.73 5.65 -5.09
C GLN A 47 -14.84 4.44 -4.76
N ALA A 48 -14.16 4.46 -3.61
CA ALA A 48 -13.32 3.34 -3.22
C ALA A 48 -14.20 2.15 -2.83
N ARG A 49 -13.89 0.97 -3.36
CA ARG A 49 -14.44 -0.29 -2.85
C ARG A 49 -13.30 -1.20 -2.47
N ALA A 50 -13.43 -1.84 -1.31
CA ALA A 50 -12.45 -2.77 -0.80
C ALA A 50 -12.01 -3.76 -1.89
N HIS A 51 -10.70 -4.00 -1.97
CA HIS A 51 -10.04 -4.93 -2.88
C HIS A 51 -10.03 -4.53 -4.38
N GLU A 52 -10.60 -3.39 -4.78
CA GLU A 52 -10.47 -2.96 -6.18
C GLU A 52 -9.02 -2.56 -6.51
N LEU A 53 -8.54 -3.04 -7.66
CA LEU A 53 -7.30 -2.56 -8.26
C LEU A 53 -7.64 -1.44 -9.23
N ILE A 54 -7.05 -0.28 -8.98
CA ILE A 54 -7.18 0.92 -9.80
C ILE A 54 -5.86 1.13 -10.50
N THR A 55 -5.87 1.08 -11.82
CA THR A 55 -4.72 1.39 -12.66
C THR A 55 -5.04 2.60 -13.50
N ALA A 56 -4.26 3.66 -13.34
CA ALA A 56 -4.33 4.88 -14.13
C ALA A 56 -3.14 4.92 -15.08
N ARG A 57 -3.40 5.29 -16.34
CA ARG A 57 -2.41 5.45 -17.40
C ARG A 57 -2.63 6.78 -18.08
N VAL A 58 -1.56 7.51 -18.37
CA VAL A 58 -1.63 8.79 -19.08
C VAL A 58 -0.57 8.84 -20.18
N LEU A 59 -0.95 9.31 -21.36
CA LEU A 59 -0.03 9.67 -22.43
C LEU A 59 0.27 11.16 -22.30
N ALA A 60 1.48 11.49 -21.88
CA ALA A 60 1.86 12.86 -21.57
C ALA A 60 3.29 13.17 -22.01
N ARG A 61 3.60 14.46 -22.08
CA ARG A 61 4.97 14.97 -22.20
C ARG A 61 5.13 16.28 -21.43
N ARG A 62 6.33 16.52 -20.94
CA ARG A 62 6.76 17.80 -20.39
C ARG A 62 6.99 18.79 -21.53
N ILE A 63 6.45 20.00 -21.38
CA ILE A 63 6.67 21.10 -22.33
C ILE A 63 7.69 22.09 -21.77
N SER A 64 7.64 22.39 -20.47
CA SER A 64 8.62 23.23 -19.78
C SER A 64 8.70 22.92 -18.29
N GLY A 65 9.80 23.31 -17.67
CA GLY A 65 10.09 23.06 -16.25
C GLY A 65 11.35 22.21 -16.08
N GLU A 66 11.96 22.30 -14.90
CA GLU A 66 13.14 21.50 -14.53
C GLU A 66 12.75 20.11 -14.01
N ASN A 67 13.68 19.15 -13.98
CA ASN A 67 13.43 17.87 -13.30
C ASN A 67 12.98 18.13 -11.84
N GLY A 68 11.93 17.45 -11.39
CA GLY A 68 11.30 17.71 -10.10
C GLY A 68 10.31 18.88 -10.12
N THR A 69 9.84 19.36 -11.29
CA THR A 69 8.70 20.30 -11.42
C THR A 69 7.34 19.63 -11.18
N SER A 70 7.32 18.32 -10.93
CA SER A 70 6.17 17.56 -10.41
C SER A 70 4.88 17.74 -11.22
N ALA A 71 5.01 17.88 -12.53
CA ALA A 71 3.98 17.32 -13.39
C ALA A 71 3.99 15.82 -13.16
N GLY A 72 2.84 15.20 -12.94
CA GLY A 72 2.81 13.77 -12.70
C GLY A 72 1.45 13.15 -12.93
N LEU A 73 1.39 11.86 -12.63
CA LEU A 73 0.18 11.09 -12.42
C LEU A 73 0.19 10.57 -10.98
N ALA A 74 -0.86 10.86 -10.23
CA ALA A 74 -0.99 10.52 -8.81
C ALA A 74 -2.28 9.78 -8.53
N ILE A 75 -2.21 8.89 -7.53
CA ILE A 75 -3.36 8.30 -6.86
C ILE A 75 -3.31 8.72 -5.39
N ASP A 76 -4.38 9.34 -4.91
CA ASP A 76 -4.57 9.66 -3.50
C ASP A 76 -5.72 8.84 -2.89
N TYR A 77 -5.52 8.37 -1.66
CA TYR A 77 -6.48 7.61 -0.86
C TYR A 77 -6.17 7.77 0.65
N PRO A 78 -7.18 7.82 1.55
CA PRO A 78 -8.62 7.72 1.31
C PRO A 78 -9.28 9.05 0.93
N SER A 79 -8.49 10.11 0.83
CA SER A 79 -8.92 11.47 0.51
C SER A 79 -7.87 12.17 -0.36
N LEU A 80 -8.24 13.31 -0.94
CA LEU A 80 -7.33 14.13 -1.73
C LEU A 80 -6.09 14.54 -0.91
N GLY A 81 -4.91 14.49 -1.53
CA GLY A 81 -3.64 14.88 -0.89
C GLY A 81 -3.00 13.80 -0.01
N ALA A 82 -3.70 12.68 0.24
CA ALA A 82 -3.12 11.49 0.87
C ALA A 82 -2.50 10.60 -0.22
N ASN A 83 -1.36 11.04 -0.77
CA ASN A 83 -0.74 10.36 -1.90
C ASN A 83 -0.28 8.94 -1.52
N VAL A 84 -0.74 7.96 -2.29
CA VAL A 84 -0.41 6.53 -2.10
C VAL A 84 0.41 5.97 -3.26
N ASN A 85 0.35 6.61 -4.43
CA ASN A 85 1.21 6.30 -5.56
C ASN A 85 1.37 7.54 -6.46
N PHE A 86 2.54 7.65 -7.09
CA PHE A 86 2.92 8.78 -7.93
C PHE A 86 3.94 8.36 -8.97
N VAL A 87 3.82 8.91 -10.17
CA VAL A 87 4.85 8.87 -11.21
C VAL A 87 5.02 10.27 -11.79
N GLU A 88 6.26 10.72 -11.92
CA GLU A 88 6.59 12.01 -12.51
C GLU A 88 6.49 11.94 -14.04
N ILE A 89 6.02 13.01 -14.66
CA ILE A 89 6.05 13.22 -16.11
C ILE A 89 7.26 14.10 -16.41
N ASP A 90 8.36 13.47 -16.79
CA ASP A 90 9.68 14.08 -16.93
C ASP A 90 10.23 14.11 -18.36
N SER A 91 9.64 13.34 -19.28
CA SER A 91 10.07 13.24 -20.68
C SER A 91 9.53 14.39 -21.51
N GLU A 92 10.38 14.97 -22.36
CA GLU A 92 9.97 15.95 -23.39
C GLU A 92 9.29 15.29 -24.59
N HIS A 93 9.31 13.96 -24.64
CA HIS A 93 8.66 13.14 -25.65
C HIS A 93 7.37 12.53 -25.10
N TRP A 94 6.46 12.16 -26.01
CA TRP A 94 5.22 11.49 -25.65
C TRP A 94 5.50 10.09 -25.09
N GLU A 95 5.17 9.89 -23.82
CA GLU A 95 5.36 8.62 -23.13
C GLU A 95 4.12 8.23 -22.32
N TRP A 96 3.96 6.91 -22.16
CA TRP A 96 2.93 6.35 -21.30
C TRP A 96 3.45 6.25 -19.87
N TYR A 97 2.78 6.93 -18.96
CA TYR A 97 3.02 6.86 -17.52
C TYR A 97 1.91 6.05 -16.88
N GLU A 98 2.25 5.18 -15.93
CA GLU A 98 1.30 4.31 -15.26
C GLU A 98 1.53 4.28 -13.75
N CYS A 99 0.44 4.33 -12.99
CA CYS A 99 0.47 4.01 -11.56
C CYS A 99 -0.74 3.13 -11.21
N SER A 100 -0.55 2.24 -10.25
CA SER A 100 -1.60 1.35 -9.76
C SER A 100 -1.69 1.39 -8.26
N TYR A 101 -2.91 1.33 -7.74
CA TYR A 101 -3.19 1.25 -6.31
C TYR A 101 -4.27 0.23 -6.05
N CYS A 102 -4.13 -0.51 -4.96
CA CYS A 102 -5.17 -1.43 -4.54
C CYS A 102 -5.82 -0.98 -3.25
N VAL A 103 -7.13 -0.77 -3.32
CA VAL A 103 -7.93 -0.30 -2.21
C VAL A 103 -7.91 -1.33 -1.07
N PRO A 104 -7.58 -0.94 0.16
CA PRO A 104 -7.44 -1.88 1.27
C PRO A 104 -8.80 -2.44 1.71
N PRO A 105 -8.82 -3.61 2.39
CA PRO A 105 -10.03 -4.25 2.90
C PRO A 105 -10.83 -3.35 3.86
N ILE A 106 -10.13 -2.47 4.59
CA ILE A 106 -10.70 -1.54 5.56
C ILE A 106 -11.44 -0.36 4.91
N ALA A 107 -11.57 -0.34 3.58
CA ALA A 107 -12.21 0.77 2.88
C ALA A 107 -13.70 0.88 3.24
N THR A 108 -14.09 2.04 3.74
CA THR A 108 -15.46 2.38 4.10
C THR A 108 -16.15 3.17 2.98
N SER A 109 -17.47 3.33 3.06
CA SER A 109 -18.28 3.99 2.03
C SER A 109 -17.97 5.50 1.85
N ASN A 110 -17.25 6.13 2.77
CA ASN A 110 -16.79 7.51 2.65
C ASN A 110 -15.39 7.63 2.02
N HIS A 111 -14.68 6.52 1.80
CA HIS A 111 -13.36 6.57 1.18
C HIS A 111 -13.48 6.76 -0.33
N ILE A 112 -12.61 7.61 -0.87
CA ILE A 112 -12.54 7.89 -2.31
C ILE A 112 -11.11 7.73 -2.80
N VAL A 113 -10.99 7.34 -4.06
CA VAL A 113 -9.72 7.34 -4.78
C VAL A 113 -9.72 8.52 -5.72
N ASN A 114 -8.71 9.37 -5.59
CA ASN A 114 -8.51 10.51 -6.47
C ASN A 114 -7.38 10.19 -7.43
N VAL A 115 -7.65 10.26 -8.71
CA VAL A 115 -6.62 10.17 -9.75
C VAL A 115 -6.41 11.57 -10.29
N SER A 116 -5.18 12.05 -10.23
CA SER A 116 -4.79 13.39 -10.69
C SER A 116 -3.68 13.30 -11.72
N ALA A 117 -3.77 14.05 -12.82
CA ALA A 117 -2.72 14.16 -13.82
C ALA A 117 -2.48 15.64 -14.19
N GLY A 118 -1.25 16.13 -14.08
CA GLY A 118 -0.94 17.55 -14.22
C GLY A 118 0.05 18.09 -13.21
N LEU A 119 0.01 19.41 -12.98
CA LEU A 119 0.88 20.13 -12.06
C LEU A 119 0.11 20.51 -10.79
N TRP A 120 0.55 20.02 -9.63
CA TRP A 120 -0.06 20.33 -8.33
C TRP A 120 0.94 20.78 -7.26
N THR A 121 2.19 21.00 -7.63
CA THR A 121 3.25 21.45 -6.73
C THR A 121 3.58 22.93 -6.91
N ASN A 122 4.50 23.41 -6.08
CA ASN A 122 4.85 24.81 -5.95
C ASN A 122 5.94 25.25 -6.96
N LYS A 123 5.89 24.75 -8.20
CA LYS A 123 6.90 25.07 -9.22
C LYS A 123 6.27 25.43 -10.56
N ILE A 124 6.94 26.33 -11.26
CA ILE A 124 6.56 26.78 -12.60
C ILE A 124 6.91 25.69 -13.62
N GLY A 125 6.00 25.42 -14.54
CA GLY A 125 6.18 24.43 -15.59
C GLY A 125 4.92 24.21 -16.42
N SER A 126 5.04 23.35 -17.42
CA SER A 126 3.90 22.94 -18.24
C SER A 126 4.01 21.51 -18.74
N VAL A 127 2.86 20.85 -18.80
CA VAL A 127 2.70 19.47 -19.27
C VAL A 127 1.57 19.43 -20.28
N GLU A 128 1.72 18.56 -21.26
CA GLU A 128 0.67 18.28 -22.24
C GLU A 128 0.19 16.84 -22.08
N ILE A 129 -1.12 16.65 -22.05
CA ILE A 129 -1.78 15.35 -21.90
C ILE A 129 -2.62 15.09 -23.14
N ALA A 130 -2.41 13.94 -23.77
CA ALA A 130 -3.19 13.50 -24.93
C ALA A 130 -4.30 12.53 -24.54
N GLU A 131 -3.98 11.55 -23.70
CA GLU A 131 -4.89 10.49 -23.31
C GLU A 131 -4.75 10.19 -21.83
N ILE A 132 -5.85 9.84 -21.18
CA ILE A 132 -5.85 9.30 -19.83
C ILE A 132 -6.90 8.21 -19.73
N ASP A 133 -6.49 7.08 -19.18
CA ASP A 133 -7.32 5.90 -18.98
C ASP A 133 -7.23 5.46 -17.53
N ILE A 134 -8.38 5.32 -16.88
CA ILE A 134 -8.47 4.62 -15.60
C ILE A 134 -9.21 3.32 -15.80
N THR A 135 -8.60 2.22 -15.36
CA THR A 135 -9.26 0.92 -15.29
C THR A 135 -9.47 0.54 -13.84
N VAL A 136 -10.74 0.24 -13.51
CA VAL A 136 -11.10 -0.36 -12.23
C VAL A 136 -11.38 -1.82 -12.48
N LYS A 137 -10.54 -2.68 -11.91
CA LYS A 137 -10.71 -4.13 -11.95
C LYS A 137 -11.14 -4.57 -10.57
N ASN A 138 -12.27 -5.28 -10.51
CA ASN A 138 -12.53 -6.12 -9.34
C ASN A 138 -11.41 -7.14 -9.31
N SER A 139 -10.67 -7.23 -8.21
CA SER A 139 -9.99 -8.49 -7.93
C SER A 139 -11.08 -9.51 -7.60
N LYS A 140 -11.74 -10.06 -8.62
CA LYS A 140 -12.67 -11.21 -8.45
C LYS A 140 -11.95 -12.43 -7.87
N LEU A 141 -10.62 -12.42 -7.93
CA LEU A 141 -9.79 -13.32 -7.16
C LEU A 141 -9.52 -12.62 -5.82
N PRO A 142 -9.90 -13.22 -4.67
CA PRO A 142 -9.20 -12.92 -3.44
C PRO A 142 -7.73 -13.18 -3.71
N ALA A 143 -6.99 -12.11 -3.97
CA ALA A 143 -5.55 -12.19 -4.11
C ALA A 143 -5.02 -12.25 -2.69
N ALA A 144 -4.45 -13.40 -2.32
CA ALA A 144 -3.73 -13.57 -1.07
C ALA A 144 -2.69 -12.45 -0.93
N ARG A 145 -2.82 -11.62 0.09
CA ARG A 145 -1.93 -10.50 0.39
C ARG A 145 -1.25 -10.73 1.71
N ILE A 146 0.03 -10.41 1.74
CA ILE A 146 0.78 -10.39 2.98
C ILE A 146 0.38 -9.12 3.75
N HIS A 147 -0.44 -9.28 4.77
CA HIS A 147 -0.82 -8.24 5.73
C HIS A 147 0.34 -7.89 6.65
N ALA A 148 1.05 -8.92 7.10
CA ALA A 148 2.27 -8.77 7.87
C ALA A 148 3.24 -9.90 7.53
N ALA A 149 4.53 -9.60 7.42
CA ALA A 149 5.55 -10.65 7.36
C ALA A 149 6.86 -10.19 8.00
N GLY A 150 7.57 -11.15 8.59
CA GLY A 150 8.89 -10.86 9.12
C GLY A 150 9.66 -12.06 9.62
N LEU A 151 10.96 -11.85 9.78
CA LEU A 151 11.87 -12.80 10.41
C LEU A 151 12.21 -12.29 11.82
N ILE A 152 11.74 -13.02 12.81
CA ILE A 152 11.90 -12.71 14.24
C ILE A 152 13.12 -13.49 14.74
N ALA A 153 14.12 -12.78 15.22
CA ALA A 153 15.30 -13.35 15.87
C ALA A 153 14.96 -13.72 17.31
N ILE A 154 15.35 -14.92 17.70
CA ILE A 154 15.20 -15.44 19.05
C ILE A 154 16.60 -15.80 19.53
N ASN A 155 17.07 -15.11 20.57
CA ASN A 155 18.34 -15.43 21.22
C ASN A 155 18.13 -15.38 22.74
N ASN A 156 17.75 -16.52 23.30
CA ASN A 156 17.26 -16.62 24.67
C ASN A 156 16.14 -15.59 24.91
N SER A 157 16.21 -14.80 25.99
CA SER A 157 15.23 -13.76 26.31
C SER A 157 15.26 -12.54 25.40
N ASN A 158 16.20 -12.44 24.45
CA ASN A 158 16.25 -11.34 23.49
C ASN A 158 15.49 -11.74 22.22
N ILE A 159 14.26 -11.24 22.10
CA ILE A 159 13.39 -11.46 20.96
C ILE A 159 13.28 -10.14 20.21
N SER A 160 13.68 -10.15 18.94
CA SER A 160 13.74 -8.94 18.13
C SER A 160 13.27 -9.19 16.71
N LEU A 161 12.74 -8.16 16.09
CA LEU A 161 12.38 -8.16 14.68
C LEU A 161 13.48 -7.46 13.90
N SER A 162 13.98 -8.08 12.83
CA SER A 162 14.92 -7.40 11.95
C SER A 162 14.30 -6.12 11.37
N ASN A 163 15.07 -5.04 11.37
CA ASN A 163 14.60 -3.70 10.96
C ASN A 163 14.04 -3.68 9.54
N ASN A 164 14.53 -4.56 8.66
CA ASN A 164 14.04 -4.67 7.28
C ASN A 164 12.59 -5.17 7.20
N TYR A 165 12.13 -5.93 8.20
CA TYR A 165 10.79 -6.53 8.24
C TYR A 165 9.78 -5.74 9.09
N GLN A 166 10.24 -4.82 9.95
CA GLN A 166 9.35 -3.89 10.69
C GLN A 166 8.45 -3.06 9.74
N GLN A 167 8.89 -2.86 8.50
CA GLN A 167 8.15 -2.10 7.49
C GLN A 167 7.03 -2.90 6.81
N ILE A 168 6.96 -4.22 7.01
CA ILE A 168 5.98 -5.11 6.36
C ILE A 168 4.90 -5.51 7.37
N GLY A 169 4.32 -4.54 8.08
CA GLY A 169 3.08 -4.71 8.85
C GLY A 169 3.18 -5.23 10.28
N ILE A 170 4.33 -5.76 10.73
CA ILE A 170 4.54 -6.09 12.16
C ILE A 170 4.95 -4.83 12.93
N LYS A 171 4.12 -4.38 13.86
CA LYS A 171 4.32 -3.15 14.63
C LYS A 171 5.14 -3.34 15.88
N ASN A 172 4.94 -4.47 16.57
CA ASN A 172 5.57 -4.75 17.85
C ASN A 172 5.59 -6.25 18.15
N LEU A 173 6.48 -6.66 19.04
CA LEU A 173 6.55 -7.99 19.63
C LEU A 173 6.46 -7.86 21.16
N GLU A 174 5.68 -8.72 21.80
CA GLU A 174 5.60 -8.80 23.25
C GLU A 174 5.75 -10.26 23.67
N TYR A 175 6.74 -10.55 24.51
CA TYR A 175 6.99 -11.88 25.03
C TYR A 175 6.54 -11.99 26.48
N ASN A 176 5.81 -13.06 26.79
CA ASN A 176 5.34 -13.38 28.13
C ASN A 176 5.92 -14.72 28.59
N ALA A 177 6.90 -14.67 29.49
CA ALA A 177 7.57 -15.85 30.04
C ALA A 177 6.62 -16.76 30.85
N ASN A 178 5.73 -16.17 31.65
CA ASN A 178 4.81 -16.93 32.50
C ASN A 178 3.85 -17.78 31.68
N ALA A 179 3.37 -17.24 30.56
CA ALA A 179 2.42 -17.90 29.70
C ALA A 179 3.10 -18.69 28.54
N LYS A 180 4.43 -18.53 28.39
CA LYS A 180 5.26 -19.10 27.31
C LYS A 180 4.75 -18.72 25.91
N GLU A 181 4.48 -17.44 25.73
CA GLU A 181 3.83 -16.92 24.51
C GLU A 181 4.62 -15.77 23.92
N LEU A 182 4.67 -15.73 22.59
CA LEU A 182 5.07 -14.56 21.81
C LEU A 182 3.81 -13.96 21.19
N LYS A 183 3.51 -12.70 21.54
CA LYS A 183 2.45 -11.93 20.90
C LYS A 183 3.06 -11.05 19.82
N VAL A 184 2.56 -11.20 18.59
CA VAL A 184 2.95 -10.41 17.43
C VAL A 184 1.83 -9.41 17.16
N PHE A 185 2.14 -8.13 17.16
CA PHE A 185 1.18 -7.08 16.84
C PHE A 185 1.30 -6.70 15.37
N THR A 186 0.19 -6.84 14.65
CA THR A 186 0.02 -6.41 13.26
C THR A 186 -0.92 -5.20 13.21
N GLU A 187 -1.10 -4.61 12.04
CA GLU A 187 -2.15 -3.59 11.86
C GLU A 187 -3.54 -4.21 12.18
N PRO A 188 -4.40 -3.56 12.98
CA PRO A 188 -5.75 -4.05 13.24
C PRO A 188 -6.57 -4.21 11.96
N LEU A 189 -7.43 -5.23 11.92
CA LEU A 189 -8.41 -5.39 10.84
C LEU A 189 -9.77 -4.86 11.31
N THR A 190 -10.40 -4.01 10.50
CA THR A 190 -11.72 -3.47 10.82
C THR A 190 -12.74 -4.59 10.91
N THR A 191 -13.48 -4.65 12.01
CA THR A 191 -14.43 -5.73 12.38
C THR A 191 -15.57 -5.96 11.38
N SER A 192 -15.76 -5.10 10.39
CA SER A 192 -16.80 -5.21 9.35
C SER A 192 -16.50 -6.31 8.34
N ASN A 193 -15.23 -6.61 8.06
CA ASN A 193 -14.83 -7.72 7.20
C ASN A 193 -14.34 -8.85 8.10
N ARG A 194 -15.15 -9.91 8.26
CA ARG A 194 -14.80 -11.13 9.01
C ARG A 194 -13.66 -11.95 8.35
N ALA A 195 -12.71 -11.29 7.68
CA ALA A 195 -11.54 -11.91 7.11
C ALA A 195 -10.56 -12.21 8.25
N PHE A 196 -10.35 -13.49 8.52
CA PHE A 196 -9.31 -13.95 9.44
C PHE A 196 -8.08 -14.27 8.60
N PRO A 197 -6.94 -13.61 8.84
CA PRO A 197 -5.72 -13.93 8.11
C PRO A 197 -5.33 -15.39 8.33
N ILE A 198 -4.81 -16.00 7.28
CA ILE A 198 -4.07 -17.25 7.38
C ILE A 198 -2.68 -16.91 7.91
N PHE A 199 -2.42 -17.35 9.13
CA PHE A 199 -1.11 -17.18 9.75
C PHE A 199 -0.20 -18.36 9.42
N ASN A 200 1.01 -18.05 8.95
CA ASN A 200 2.07 -19.02 8.76
C ASN A 200 3.22 -18.68 9.71
N VAL A 201 3.63 -19.64 10.52
CA VAL A 201 4.73 -19.50 11.47
C VAL A 201 5.65 -20.70 11.34
N ASN A 202 6.93 -20.46 11.10
CA ASN A 202 7.94 -21.52 10.95
C ASN A 202 9.20 -21.13 11.70
N LEU A 203 9.73 -22.05 12.50
CA LEU A 203 11.00 -21.88 13.19
C LEU A 203 12.11 -22.51 12.33
N THR A 204 13.28 -21.89 12.26
CA THR A 204 14.47 -22.50 11.66
C THR A 204 14.83 -23.78 12.40
N MET A 205 15.04 -24.86 11.67
CA MET A 205 15.22 -26.21 12.22
C MET A 205 16.64 -26.48 12.75
N ASP A 206 17.55 -25.52 12.60
CA ASP A 206 18.99 -25.73 12.74
C ASP A 206 19.43 -26.09 14.16
N SER A 207 18.72 -25.62 15.19
CA SER A 207 19.09 -25.83 16.60
C SER A 207 18.11 -26.72 17.37
N ASN A 208 16.84 -26.74 16.99
CA ASN A 208 15.76 -27.41 17.73
C ASN A 208 14.67 -27.95 16.79
N PRO A 209 14.95 -29.02 16.03
CA PRO A 209 14.02 -29.53 15.01
C PRO A 209 12.70 -30.07 15.58
N ASN A 210 12.67 -30.38 16.87
CA ASN A 210 11.49 -30.91 17.56
C ASN A 210 10.54 -29.82 18.08
N ILE A 211 10.92 -28.54 17.98
CA ILE A 211 10.11 -27.45 18.50
C ILE A 211 9.36 -26.78 17.35
N ILE A 212 8.04 -26.86 17.39
CA ILE A 212 7.17 -26.33 16.33
C ILE A 212 6.36 -25.14 16.86
N PRO A 213 6.37 -23.99 16.18
CA PRO A 213 5.48 -22.88 16.52
C PRO A 213 4.03 -23.20 16.14
N LYS A 214 3.10 -22.74 16.97
CA LYS A 214 1.65 -22.88 16.78
C LYS A 214 0.99 -21.52 16.97
N VAL A 215 0.17 -21.15 16.00
CA VAL A 215 -0.65 -19.95 16.08
C VAL A 215 -1.81 -20.21 17.03
N GLY A 216 -2.00 -19.29 17.97
CA GLY A 216 -3.07 -19.28 18.95
C GLY A 216 -4.15 -18.25 18.60
N LYS A 217 -4.66 -17.57 19.62
CA LYS A 217 -5.74 -16.59 19.48
C LYS A 217 -5.26 -15.38 18.65
N TYR A 218 -6.11 -14.96 17.71
CA TYR A 218 -6.00 -13.69 17.00
C TYR A 218 -7.11 -12.73 17.47
N SER A 219 -6.78 -11.44 17.55
CA SER A 219 -7.70 -10.35 17.84
C SER A 219 -7.65 -9.33 16.71
N ALA A 220 -8.75 -9.22 15.96
CA ALA A 220 -8.87 -8.24 14.88
C ALA A 220 -8.87 -6.79 15.40
N GLN A 221 -9.34 -6.57 16.63
CA GLN A 221 -9.49 -5.23 17.23
C GLN A 221 -8.16 -4.53 17.47
N ASP A 222 -7.14 -5.28 17.90
CA ASP A 222 -5.80 -4.74 18.22
C ASP A 222 -4.70 -5.33 17.32
N GLY A 223 -5.08 -6.18 16.35
CA GLY A 223 -4.15 -6.82 15.41
C GLY A 223 -3.21 -7.83 16.08
N SER A 224 -3.47 -8.25 17.31
CA SER A 224 -2.58 -9.15 18.05
C SER A 224 -2.81 -10.61 17.69
N VAL A 225 -1.72 -11.36 17.49
CA VAL A 225 -1.74 -12.81 17.33
C VAL A 225 -0.76 -13.46 18.30
N ILE A 226 -1.23 -14.52 18.96
CA ILE A 226 -0.43 -15.30 19.91
C ILE A 226 0.28 -16.43 19.17
N VAL A 227 1.56 -16.64 19.44
CA VAL A 227 2.35 -17.77 18.97
C VAL A 227 2.92 -18.50 20.19
N LYS A 228 2.73 -19.83 20.23
CA LYS A 228 3.29 -20.72 21.26
C LYS A 228 4.17 -21.79 20.61
N PHE A 229 5.03 -22.42 21.40
CA PHE A 229 6.00 -23.40 20.89
C PHE A 229 5.79 -24.72 21.58
N VAL A 230 5.61 -25.80 20.82
CA VAL A 230 5.43 -27.14 21.37
C VAL A 230 6.63 -28.00 21.01
N ASP A 231 7.16 -28.73 21.98
CA ASP A 231 8.08 -29.84 21.71
C ASP A 231 7.26 -31.05 21.29
N VAL A 232 7.46 -31.52 20.06
CA VAL A 232 6.70 -32.64 19.49
C VAL A 232 6.97 -33.97 20.17
N ASN A 233 8.11 -34.12 20.85
CA ASN A 233 8.44 -35.35 21.55
C ASN A 233 7.70 -35.47 22.89
N SER A 234 7.60 -34.36 23.63
CA SER A 234 6.99 -34.33 24.97
C SER A 234 5.53 -33.83 24.96
N GLY A 235 5.11 -33.17 23.89
CA GLY A 235 3.82 -32.48 23.79
C GLY A 235 3.69 -31.26 24.70
N GLN A 236 4.78 -30.83 25.35
CA GLN A 236 4.77 -29.73 26.31
C GLN A 236 5.03 -28.38 25.64
N TRP A 237 4.44 -27.33 26.23
CA TRP A 237 4.74 -25.96 25.83
C TRP A 237 6.15 -25.56 26.28
N VAL A 238 6.96 -25.17 25.32
CA VAL A 238 8.33 -24.71 25.49
C VAL A 238 8.34 -23.20 25.61
N ASP A 239 9.17 -22.70 26.52
CA ASP A 239 9.44 -21.27 26.60
C ASP A 239 10.41 -20.87 25.48
N ILE A 240 9.99 -19.94 24.62
CA ILE A 240 10.80 -19.47 23.50
C ILE A 240 12.13 -18.86 23.98
N ALA A 241 12.18 -18.33 25.22
CA ALA A 241 13.40 -17.75 25.77
C ALA A 241 14.46 -18.79 26.17
N SER A 242 14.15 -20.09 26.12
CA SER A 242 15.15 -21.15 26.30
C SER A 242 15.83 -21.55 24.99
N LEU A 243 15.42 -20.97 23.85
CA LEU A 243 15.98 -21.32 22.55
C LEU A 243 17.29 -20.55 22.30
N PRO A 244 18.39 -21.23 21.94
CA PRO A 244 19.59 -20.58 21.42
C PRO A 244 19.27 -19.92 20.06
N MET A 245 20.20 -19.12 19.54
CA MET A 245 20.03 -18.33 18.29
C MET A 245 19.23 -19.07 17.21
N SER A 246 17.98 -18.66 17.04
CA SER A 246 16.98 -19.25 16.14
C SER A 246 16.17 -18.15 15.46
N TRP A 247 15.56 -18.45 14.33
CA TRP A 247 14.74 -17.50 13.59
C TRP A 247 13.35 -18.05 13.38
N LEU A 248 12.35 -17.22 13.67
CA LEU A 248 10.94 -17.51 13.41
C LEU A 248 10.49 -16.67 12.22
N PHE A 249 10.15 -17.33 11.12
CA PHE A 249 9.41 -16.71 10.05
C PHE A 249 7.94 -16.59 10.46
N PHE A 250 7.38 -15.40 10.33
CA PHE A 250 5.99 -15.10 10.55
C PHE A 250 5.40 -14.46 9.29
N SER A 251 4.23 -14.91 8.86
CA SER A 251 3.39 -14.17 7.93
C SER A 251 1.91 -14.27 8.26
N ALA A 252 1.17 -13.21 7.96
CA ALA A 252 -0.27 -13.12 7.99
C ALA A 252 -0.74 -12.83 6.57
N ILE A 253 -1.53 -13.74 6.00
CA ILE A 253 -1.98 -13.69 4.61
C ILE A 253 -3.50 -13.54 4.60
N GLU A 254 -4.02 -12.52 3.91
CA GLU A 254 -5.47 -12.27 3.73
C GLU A 254 -5.90 -12.45 2.27
#